data_AF-A0A7S1RCZ3-F1
#
_entry.id   AF-A0A7S1RCZ3-F1
#
_cell.length_a   1.000
_cell.length_b   1.000
_cell.length_c   1.000
_cell.angle_alpha   90.00
_cell.angle_beta   90.00
_cell.angle_gamma   90.00
#
_symmetry.space_group_name_H-M   'P 1'
#
loop_
_entity.id
_entity.type
_entity.pdbx_description
1 polymer ?
#
loop_
_entity_poly.entity_id
_entity_poly.type
_entity_poly.pdbx_seq_one_letter_code
_entity_poly.pdbx_strand_id
1 'polypeptide(L)'
;RTDWLAEAAQEAGADLQVILLQRSLADSLAASCLHRHFEPCANQTETLISNAKILAGHMKSLRPEQISCHRYGELGSMKTAVQEAFGGAVPQHLVDVMWEDSTSTDSRNQVDGWDDMVSQLQESELMLEQICMRSKQLTLGEVVKRVRSMNMTQRSP
;
A
#
# COMPACT_ATOMS: atom_id res chain seq x y z
N ARG A 1 -13.67 -5.96 -6.17
CA ARG A 1 -13.01 -5.08 -7.17
C ARG A 1 -13.19 -3.63 -6.70
N THR A 2 -12.24 -2.76 -6.97
CA THR A 2 -12.21 -1.36 -6.49
C THR A 2 -13.13 -0.42 -7.25
N ASP A 3 -13.47 -0.74 -8.49
CA ASP A 3 -14.47 -0.03 -9.29
C ASP A 3 -15.85 -0.02 -8.62
N TRP A 4 -16.31 -1.16 -8.09
CA TRP A 4 -17.57 -1.22 -7.36
C TRP A 4 -17.56 -0.35 -6.10
N LEU A 5 -16.43 -0.27 -5.39
CA LEU A 5 -16.28 0.62 -4.24
C LEU A 5 -16.34 2.10 -4.67
N ALA A 6 -15.75 2.43 -5.82
CA ALA A 6 -15.78 3.78 -6.36
C ALA A 6 -17.20 4.19 -6.79
N GLU A 7 -17.93 3.28 -7.43
CA GLU A 7 -19.33 3.45 -7.80
C GLU A 7 -20.22 3.64 -6.57
N ALA A 8 -20.11 2.75 -5.58
CA ALA A 8 -20.88 2.85 -4.34
C ALA A 8 -20.58 4.15 -3.57
N ALA A 9 -19.31 4.58 -3.53
CA ALA A 9 -18.95 5.85 -2.92
C ALA A 9 -19.59 7.04 -3.67
N GLN A 10 -19.54 7.02 -5.01
CA GLN A 10 -20.17 8.05 -5.84
C GLN A 10 -21.69 8.12 -5.63
N GLU A 11 -22.37 6.98 -5.61
CA GLU A 11 -23.83 6.90 -5.36
C GLU A 11 -24.20 7.41 -3.96
N ALA A 12 -23.36 7.15 -2.97
CA ALA A 12 -23.54 7.64 -1.61
C ALA A 12 -23.13 9.12 -1.43
N GLY A 13 -22.64 9.80 -2.47
CA GLY A 13 -22.10 11.16 -2.37
C GLY A 13 -20.83 11.25 -1.51
N ALA A 14 -20.11 10.14 -1.34
CA ALA A 14 -18.85 10.05 -0.62
C ALA A 14 -17.64 10.15 -1.57
N ASP A 15 -16.51 10.67 -1.07
CA ASP A 15 -15.24 10.66 -1.80
C ASP A 15 -14.41 9.43 -1.40
N LEU A 16 -14.22 8.50 -2.34
CA LEU A 16 -13.35 7.35 -2.13
C LEU A 16 -11.88 7.76 -2.22
N GLN A 17 -11.13 7.45 -1.16
CA GLN A 17 -9.68 7.57 -1.08
C GLN A 17 -9.07 6.22 -0.72
N VAL A 18 -8.05 5.80 -1.47
CA VAL A 18 -7.35 4.53 -1.33
C VAL A 18 -5.90 4.80 -0.92
N ILE A 19 -5.48 4.19 0.18
CA ILE A 19 -4.08 4.22 0.63
C ILE A 19 -3.41 2.93 0.17
N LEU A 20 -2.46 3.06 -0.75
CA LEU A 20 -1.63 1.96 -1.24
C LEU A 20 -0.30 1.94 -0.49
N LEU A 21 -0.07 0.90 0.32
CA LEU A 21 1.22 0.66 0.97
C LEU A 21 2.05 -0.26 0.09
N GLN A 22 2.99 0.30 -0.66
CA GLN A 22 3.84 -0.42 -1.58
C GLN A 22 5.06 -0.99 -0.85
N ARG A 23 5.18 -2.31 -0.84
CA ARG A 23 6.40 -3.03 -0.46
C ARG A 23 6.96 -3.65 -1.73
N SER A 24 8.29 -3.65 -1.90
CA SER A 24 8.87 -4.31 -3.06
C SER A 24 8.43 -5.78 -3.12
N LEU A 25 8.21 -6.31 -4.32
CA LEU A 25 7.81 -7.70 -4.49
C LEU A 25 8.91 -8.66 -4.02
N ALA A 26 10.19 -8.28 -4.11
CA ALA A 26 11.30 -9.05 -3.54
C ALA A 26 11.23 -9.13 -2.01
N ASP A 27 10.95 -8.01 -1.33
CA ASP A 27 10.78 -8.02 0.12
C ASP A 27 9.50 -8.75 0.54
N SER A 28 8.45 -8.67 -0.29
CA SER A 28 7.19 -9.37 -0.06
C SER A 28 7.34 -10.88 -0.23
N LEU A 29 8.14 -11.32 -1.20
CA LEU A 29 8.52 -12.71 -1.41
C LEU A 29 9.28 -13.23 -0.17
N ALA A 30 10.32 -12.50 0.25
CA ALA A 30 11.13 -12.87 1.41
C ALA A 30 10.27 -12.98 2.67
N ALA A 31 9.42 -11.98 2.92
CA ALA A 31 8.54 -11.98 4.08
C ALA A 31 7.55 -13.14 4.09
N SER A 32 7.08 -13.58 2.93
CA SER A 32 6.03 -14.60 2.83
C SER A 32 6.62 -16.01 2.84
N CYS A 33 7.66 -16.29 2.05
CA CYS A 33 8.22 -17.65 1.96
C CYS A 33 9.32 -17.92 3.01
N LEU A 34 10.15 -16.93 3.37
CA LEU A 34 11.28 -17.13 4.30
C LEU A 34 10.89 -16.92 5.76
N HIS A 35 10.01 -15.97 6.05
CA HIS A 35 9.64 -15.68 7.44
C HIS A 35 8.33 -16.32 7.87
N ARG A 36 7.34 -16.38 6.98
CA ARG A 36 6.00 -16.89 7.29
C ARG A 36 5.76 -18.31 6.79
N HIS A 37 6.59 -18.79 5.86
CA HIS A 37 6.49 -20.12 5.25
C HIS A 37 5.09 -20.44 4.70
N PHE A 38 4.42 -19.45 4.09
CA PHE A 38 3.08 -19.67 3.53
C PHE A 38 3.09 -20.67 2.36
N GLU A 39 4.10 -20.60 1.50
CA GLU A 39 4.32 -21.53 0.39
C GLU A 39 5.80 -21.50 -0.04
N PRO A 40 6.27 -22.48 -0.84
CA PRO A 40 7.62 -22.44 -1.41
C PRO A 40 7.86 -21.16 -2.22
N CYS A 41 9.07 -20.60 -2.17
CA CYS A 41 9.37 -19.31 -2.81
C CYS A 41 9.05 -19.28 -4.32
N ALA A 42 9.24 -20.40 -5.03
CA ALA A 42 8.89 -20.50 -6.46
C ALA A 42 7.38 -20.28 -6.68
N ASN A 43 6.53 -21.00 -5.94
CA ASN A 43 5.09 -20.83 -6.00
C ASN A 43 4.67 -19.42 -5.55
N GLN A 44 5.31 -18.90 -4.50
CA GLN A 44 5.05 -17.55 -4.00
C GLN A 44 5.35 -16.48 -5.03
N THR A 45 6.37 -16.67 -5.86
CA THR A 45 6.71 -15.79 -6.98
C THR A 45 5.56 -15.69 -7.97
N GLU A 46 5.04 -16.82 -8.45
CA GLU A 46 3.89 -16.86 -9.36
C GLU A 46 2.64 -16.22 -8.74
N THR A 47 2.37 -16.53 -7.48
CA THR A 47 1.27 -15.94 -6.70
C THR A 47 1.41 -14.42 -6.62
N LEU A 48 2.61 -13.89 -6.33
CA LEU A 48 2.87 -12.46 -6.26
C LEU A 48 2.71 -11.77 -7.62
N ILE A 49 3.17 -12.38 -8.72
CA ILE A 49 2.97 -11.86 -10.08
C ILE A 49 1.47 -11.73 -10.38
N SER A 50 0.69 -12.78 -10.11
CA SER A 50 -0.76 -12.77 -10.33
C SER A 50 -1.45 -11.70 -9.50
N ASN A 51 -1.14 -11.64 -8.20
CA ASN A 51 -1.72 -10.66 -7.28
C ASN A 51 -1.35 -9.22 -7.65
N ALA A 52 -0.11 -8.98 -8.07
CA ALA A 52 0.34 -7.66 -8.52
C ALA A 52 -0.41 -7.21 -9.77
N LYS A 53 -0.65 -8.10 -10.75
CA LYS A 53 -1.45 -7.80 -11.94
C LYS A 53 -2.90 -7.46 -11.59
N ILE A 54 -3.52 -8.24 -10.70
CA ILE A 54 -4.88 -7.99 -10.23
C ILE A 54 -4.97 -6.64 -9.51
N LEU A 55 -4.03 -6.38 -8.58
CA LEU A 55 -3.95 -5.12 -7.85
C LEU A 55 -3.75 -3.94 -8.80
N ALA A 56 -2.86 -4.06 -9.78
CA ALA A 56 -2.64 -3.02 -10.78
C ALA A 56 -3.90 -2.76 -11.61
N GLY A 57 -4.66 -3.80 -11.98
CA GLY A 57 -5.95 -3.66 -12.63
C GLY A 57 -6.96 -2.88 -11.79
N HIS A 58 -7.03 -3.20 -10.49
CA HIS A 58 -7.86 -2.47 -9.52
C HIS A 58 -7.45 -1.01 -9.35
N MET A 59 -6.16 -0.69 -9.33
CA MET A 59 -5.69 0.69 -9.19
C MET A 59 -5.91 1.50 -10.46
N LYS A 60 -5.74 0.89 -11.64
CA LYS A 60 -5.99 1.55 -12.94
C LYS A 60 -7.46 1.95 -13.16
N SER A 61 -8.41 1.33 -12.46
CA SER A 61 -9.82 1.72 -12.53
C SER A 61 -10.17 2.95 -11.67
N LEU A 62 -9.23 3.45 -10.87
CA LEU A 62 -9.40 4.63 -10.04
C LEU A 62 -8.73 5.84 -10.67
N ARG A 63 -9.21 7.05 -10.35
CA ARG A 63 -8.50 8.28 -10.74
C ARG A 63 -7.20 8.41 -9.93
N PRO A 64 -6.11 8.94 -10.50
CA PRO A 64 -4.85 9.09 -9.77
C PRO A 64 -4.96 9.92 -8.47
N GLU A 65 -5.92 10.84 -8.39
CA GLU A 65 -6.20 11.66 -7.20
C GLU A 65 -6.93 10.92 -6.07
N GLN A 66 -7.41 9.70 -6.34
CA GLN A 66 -8.07 8.83 -5.36
C GLN A 66 -7.11 7.83 -4.74
N ILE A 67 -5.84 7.82 -5.17
CA ILE A 67 -4.82 6.90 -4.69
C ILE A 67 -3.75 7.74 -4.01
N SER A 68 -3.43 7.41 -2.76
CA SER A 68 -2.21 7.87 -2.10
C SER A 68 -1.28 6.68 -1.90
N CYS A 69 -0.07 6.76 -2.45
CA CYS A 69 0.91 5.68 -2.34
C CYS A 69 2.03 6.04 -1.35
N HIS A 70 2.33 5.09 -0.47
CA HIS A 70 3.42 5.18 0.51
C HIS A 70 4.28 3.92 0.47
N ARG A 71 5.59 4.07 0.71
CA ARG A 71 6.50 2.93 0.81
C ARG A 71 6.38 2.26 2.17
N TYR A 72 6.18 0.95 2.17
CA TYR A 72 6.16 0.13 3.38
C TYR A 72 7.56 0.11 4.01
N GLY A 73 7.61 0.20 5.34
CA GLY A 73 8.88 0.23 6.09
C GLY A 73 9.53 1.61 6.15
N GLU A 74 9.06 2.59 5.37
CA GLU A 74 9.47 3.99 5.53
C GLU A 74 8.69 4.61 6.71
N LEU A 75 9.19 4.34 7.92
CA LEU A 75 8.61 4.76 9.20
C LEU A 75 8.20 6.24 9.24
N GLY A 76 9.01 7.13 8.66
CA GLY A 76 8.72 8.57 8.62
C GLY A 76 7.44 8.90 7.85
N SER A 77 7.25 8.33 6.66
CA SER A 77 6.09 8.60 5.81
C SER A 77 4.82 7.92 6.35
N MET A 78 4.94 6.71 6.89
CA MET A 78 3.81 6.00 7.52
C MET A 78 3.37 6.64 8.84
N LYS A 79 4.31 7.04 9.71
CA LYS A 79 4.02 7.75 10.96
C LYS A 79 3.29 9.06 10.68
N THR A 80 3.79 9.84 9.72
CA THR A 80 3.17 11.09 9.29
C THR A 80 1.75 10.84 8.81
N ALA A 81 1.56 9.84 7.94
CA ALA A 81 0.23 9.46 7.49
C ALA A 81 -0.69 9.13 8.67
N VAL A 82 -0.35 8.16 9.52
CA VAL A 82 -1.18 7.75 10.66
C VAL A 82 -1.51 8.91 11.61
N GLN A 83 -0.52 9.72 12.00
CA GLN A 83 -0.73 10.86 12.89
C GLN A 83 -1.70 11.89 12.28
N GLU A 84 -1.61 12.10 10.98
CA GLU A 84 -2.49 13.00 10.25
C GLU A 84 -3.91 12.44 10.09
N ALA A 85 -4.10 11.13 9.84
CA ALA A 85 -5.45 10.51 9.79
C ALA A 85 -6.21 10.69 11.09
N PHE A 86 -5.54 10.38 12.20
CA PHE A 86 -6.18 10.26 13.51
C PHE A 86 -6.09 11.54 14.34
N GLY A 87 -5.62 12.65 13.74
CA GLY A 87 -5.72 13.99 14.33
C GLY A 87 -4.80 14.25 15.51
N GLY A 88 -3.53 13.81 15.43
CA GLY A 88 -2.47 14.18 16.38
C GLY A 88 -2.49 13.48 17.74
N ALA A 89 -3.47 12.61 18.00
CA ALA A 89 -3.64 11.94 19.28
C ALA A 89 -3.13 10.49 19.33
N VAL A 90 -2.35 10.01 18.34
CA VAL A 90 -1.75 8.68 18.41
C VAL A 90 -0.51 8.76 19.31
N PRO A 91 -0.52 8.12 20.49
CA PRO A 91 0.63 8.10 21.38
C PRO A 91 1.86 7.53 20.68
N GLN A 92 3.01 8.19 20.82
CA GLN A 92 4.25 7.81 20.14
C GLN A 92 4.63 6.35 20.40
N HIS A 93 4.46 5.86 21.64
CA HIS A 93 4.76 4.49 22.01
C HIS A 93 3.91 3.44 21.27
N LEU A 94 2.68 3.75 20.84
CA LEU A 94 1.87 2.81 20.04
C LEU A 94 2.44 2.67 18.63
N VAL A 95 2.95 3.76 18.06
CA VAL A 95 3.66 3.74 16.78
C VAL A 95 4.97 2.97 16.93
N ASP A 96 5.71 3.19 18.02
CA ASP A 96 7.01 2.54 18.22
C ASP A 96 6.84 1.01 18.44
N VAL A 97 5.81 0.59 19.19
CA VAL A 97 5.52 -0.84 19.43
C VAL A 97 5.00 -1.55 18.19
N MET A 98 4.14 -0.90 17.39
CA MET A 98 3.60 -1.52 16.18
C MET A 98 4.66 -1.70 15.07
N TRP A 99 5.77 -0.98 15.14
CA TRP A 99 6.85 -0.98 14.16
C TRP A 99 8.19 -1.45 14.74
N GLU A 100 8.18 -2.30 15.78
CA GLU A 100 9.41 -2.93 16.26
C GLU A 100 10.16 -3.57 15.08
N ASP A 101 11.38 -3.09 14.88
CA ASP A 101 12.21 -3.39 13.73
C ASP A 101 12.55 -4.87 13.78
N SER A 102 11.74 -5.69 13.10
CA SER A 102 12.04 -7.10 12.93
C SER A 102 13.25 -7.15 12.00
N THR A 103 14.43 -7.09 12.59
CA THR A 103 15.71 -7.33 11.92
C THR A 103 15.69 -8.77 11.44
N SER A 104 15.05 -8.99 10.29
CA SER A 104 15.04 -10.32 9.70
C SER A 104 16.46 -10.61 9.26
N THR A 105 17.03 -11.69 9.78
CA THR A 105 18.25 -12.27 9.24
C THR A 105 18.04 -12.53 7.76
N ASP A 106 18.71 -11.73 6.92
CA ASP A 106 18.57 -11.83 5.46
C ASP A 106 19.02 -13.22 5.01
N SER A 107 18.04 -14.06 4.72
CA SER A 107 18.24 -15.46 4.31
C SER A 107 18.08 -15.64 2.81
N ARG A 108 18.02 -14.54 2.04
CA ARG A 108 17.83 -14.57 0.58
C ARG A 108 18.94 -15.32 -0.14
N ASN A 109 20.17 -15.15 0.33
CA ASN A 109 21.36 -15.81 -0.22
C ASN A 109 21.37 -17.34 0.00
N GLN A 110 20.45 -17.88 0.80
CA GLN A 110 20.31 -19.31 1.07
C GLN A 110 19.24 -19.97 0.21
N VAL A 111 18.57 -19.21 -0.65
CA VAL A 111 17.48 -19.70 -1.50
C VAL A 111 18.02 -19.90 -2.91
N ASP A 112 18.06 -21.15 -3.34
CA ASP A 112 18.44 -21.49 -4.72
C ASP A 112 17.48 -20.80 -5.71
N GLY A 113 18.05 -20.12 -6.72
CA GLY A 113 17.29 -19.40 -7.74
C GLY A 113 16.61 -18.11 -7.26
N TRP A 114 17.04 -17.54 -6.12
CA TRP A 114 16.49 -16.26 -5.62
C TRP A 114 16.51 -15.14 -6.66
N ASP A 115 17.67 -14.92 -7.30
CA ASP A 115 17.83 -13.84 -8.28
C ASP A 115 16.94 -14.03 -9.52
N ASP A 116 16.72 -15.27 -9.94
CA ASP A 116 15.81 -15.60 -11.05
C ASP A 116 14.36 -15.30 -10.67
N MET A 117 13.95 -15.61 -9.44
CA MET A 117 12.62 -15.29 -8.92
C MET A 117 12.41 -13.78 -8.80
N VAL A 118 13.39 -13.04 -8.26
CA VAL A 118 13.34 -11.57 -8.19
C VAL A 118 13.28 -10.96 -9.60
N SER A 119 14.02 -11.51 -10.56
CA SER A 119 14.00 -11.06 -11.94
C SER A 119 12.62 -11.24 -12.58
N GLN A 120 11.93 -12.34 -12.32
CA GLN A 120 10.56 -12.58 -12.78
C GLN A 120 9.55 -11.58 -12.21
N LEU A 121 9.80 -11.04 -11.01
CA LEU A 121 8.93 -10.05 -10.36
C LEU A 121 9.07 -8.63 -10.94
N GLN A 122 10.15 -8.32 -11.66
CA GLN A 122 10.49 -6.96 -12.08
C GLN A 122 9.40 -6.28 -12.92
N GLU A 123 8.78 -6.99 -13.86
CA GLU A 123 7.71 -6.40 -14.69
C GLU A 123 6.51 -5.97 -13.82
N SER A 124 6.15 -6.82 -12.85
CA SER A 124 5.03 -6.56 -11.94
C SER A 124 5.36 -5.45 -10.94
N GLU A 125 6.61 -5.40 -10.46
CA GLU A 125 7.12 -4.32 -9.60
C GLU A 125 7.02 -2.98 -10.32
N LEU A 126 7.58 -2.87 -11.53
CA LEU A 126 7.54 -1.66 -12.35
C LEU A 126 6.11 -1.19 -12.61
N MET A 127 5.17 -2.13 -12.80
CA MET A 127 3.75 -1.79 -12.99
C MET A 127 3.15 -1.11 -11.74
N LEU A 128 3.44 -1.64 -10.55
CA LEU A 128 2.98 -1.06 -9.29
C LEU A 128 3.68 0.26 -8.99
N GLU A 129 4.98 0.37 -9.26
CA GLU A 129 5.73 1.62 -9.12
C GLU A 129 5.19 2.72 -10.02
N GLN A 130 4.85 2.41 -11.28
CA GLN A 130 4.24 3.37 -12.20
C GLN A 130 2.88 3.89 -11.70
N ILE A 131 2.08 3.04 -11.04
CA ILE A 131 0.84 3.47 -10.40
C ILE A 131 1.17 4.45 -9.28
N CYS A 132 2.12 4.12 -8.40
CA CYS A 132 2.53 5.00 -7.32
C CYS A 132 3.09 6.34 -7.80
N MET A 133 3.90 6.35 -8.86
CA MET A 133 4.46 7.59 -9.45
C MET A 133 3.39 8.50 -10.06
N ARG A 134 2.31 7.93 -10.61
CA ARG A 134 1.20 8.72 -11.18
C ARG A 134 0.20 9.16 -10.13
N SER A 135 0.15 8.47 -9.00
CA SER A 135 -0.76 8.76 -7.89
C SER A 135 -0.31 10.03 -7.18
N LYS A 136 -1.26 10.80 -6.65
CA LYS A 136 -0.89 11.93 -5.79
C LYS A 136 -0.42 11.38 -4.45
N GLN A 137 0.76 11.77 -4.01
CA GLN A 137 1.09 11.66 -2.59
C GLN A 137 0.30 12.73 -1.85
N LEU A 138 -0.94 12.39 -1.50
CA LEU A 138 -1.67 13.19 -0.54
C LEU A 138 -1.13 12.85 0.84
N THR A 139 -0.77 13.88 1.61
CA THR A 139 -0.60 13.65 3.04
C THR A 139 -1.96 13.23 3.59
N LEU A 140 -1.98 12.39 4.61
CA LEU A 140 -3.25 11.97 5.20
C LEU A 140 -3.96 13.19 5.83
N GLY A 141 -3.22 14.26 6.11
CA GLY A 141 -3.74 15.56 6.56
C GLY A 141 -4.51 16.28 5.45
N GLU A 142 -4.05 16.18 4.20
CA GLU A 142 -4.79 16.68 3.04
C GLU A 142 -6.06 15.87 2.78
N VAL A 143 -6.01 14.54 2.97
CA VAL A 143 -7.19 13.68 2.91
C VAL A 143 -8.19 14.07 4.00
N VAL A 144 -7.76 14.24 5.25
CA VAL A 144 -8.63 14.65 6.37
C VAL A 144 -9.23 16.04 6.14
N LYS A 145 -8.44 16.99 5.62
CA LYS A 145 -8.95 18.33 5.26
C LYS A 145 -10.06 18.25 4.22
N ARG A 146 -9.90 17.40 3.19
CA ARG A 146 -10.94 17.18 2.17
C ARG A 146 -12.22 16.62 2.80
N VAL A 147 -12.11 15.57 3.60
CA VAL A 147 -13.26 14.97 4.31
C VAL A 147 -13.99 16.01 5.18
N ARG A 148 -13.26 16.85 5.93
CA ARG A 148 -13.85 17.91 6.75
C ARG A 148 -14.56 18.99 5.93
N SER A 149 -13.98 19.38 4.80
CA SER A 149 -14.60 20.39 3.93
C SER A 149 -15.93 19.93 3.31
N MET A 150 -16.09 18.63 3.02
CA MET A 150 -17.34 18.08 2.49
C MET A 150 -18.48 18.11 3.52
N ASN A 151 -18.18 17.89 4.81
CA ASN A 151 -19.19 17.92 5.88
C ASN A 151 -19.72 19.34 6.18
N MET A 152 -19.00 20.40 5.80
CA MET A 152 -19.47 21.77 6.01
C MET A 152 -20.43 22.24 4.92
N THR A 153 -20.29 21.75 3.68
CA THR A 153 -21.13 22.18 2.54
C THR A 153 -22.53 21.55 2.56
N GLN A 154 -22.72 20.42 3.23
CA GLN A 154 -24.01 19.71 3.33
C GLN A 154 -24.90 20.17 4.51
N ARG A 155 -24.45 21.14 5.32
CA ARG A 155 -25.19 21.61 6.53
C ARG A 155 -25.86 22.98 6.39
N SER A 156 -25.88 23.57 5.20
CA SER A 156 -26.68 24.77 4.96
C SER A 156 -28.11 24.37 4.56
N PRO A 157 -29.14 24.74 5.33
CA PRO A 157 -30.54 24.52 4.98
C PRO A 157 -30.98 25.38 3.79
#